data_AF-A0A559MEL3-F1
#
_entry.id   AF-A0A559MEL3-F1
#
_cell.length_a   1.000
_cell.length_b   1.000
_cell.length_c   1.000
_cell.angle_alpha   90.00
_cell.angle_beta   90.00
_cell.angle_gamma   90.00
#
_symmetry.space_group_name_H-M   'P 1'
#
loop_
_entity.id
_entity.type
_entity.pdbx_description
1 polymer ?
#
loop_
_entity_poly.entity_id
_entity_poly.type
_entity_poly.pdbx_seq_one_letter_code
_entity_poly.pdbx_strand_id
1 'polypeptide(L)'
;MSNFNDLMTGQRMTRIEWFDFADVHSILFTNDTSSDDNDSALLVDIGGGRGHDLEAFRKRFPGEVRGAGKLVLQDLPPVIADIGDLHGDIVRQEYDFFTPQPVVGARAYYLRSIFHDYSDAKCREILQHVVKAMKPGYSKLLVFEWVLPDTGSPLYPALLDINMMALFSGMERTEIQWRELLGSAGLEIVKFWTIGKETEGLIEAVRK
;
A
#
# COMPACT_ATOMS: atom_id res chain seq x y z
N MET A 1 6.79 12.02 -17.68
CA MET A 1 6.26 11.73 -16.33
C MET A 1 4.84 12.28 -16.15
N SER A 2 4.52 13.54 -16.51
CA SER A 2 3.14 14.10 -16.41
C SER A 2 2.05 13.18 -17.00
N ASN A 3 2.17 12.78 -18.27
CA ASN A 3 1.14 11.95 -18.93
C ASN A 3 0.87 10.60 -18.24
N PHE A 4 1.88 10.01 -17.58
CA PHE A 4 1.71 8.76 -16.83
C PHE A 4 0.95 9.03 -15.52
N ASN A 5 1.36 10.04 -14.75
CA ASN A 5 0.69 10.42 -13.51
C ASN A 5 -0.76 10.84 -13.76
N ASP A 6 -1.04 11.53 -14.86
CA ASP A 6 -2.39 11.94 -15.24
C ASP A 6 -3.26 10.73 -15.64
N LEU A 7 -2.70 9.75 -16.35
CA LEU A 7 -3.38 8.47 -16.65
C LEU A 7 -3.72 7.71 -15.37
N MET A 8 -2.76 7.56 -14.45
CA MET A 8 -2.97 6.86 -13.18
C MET A 8 -3.99 7.60 -12.30
N THR A 9 -4.02 8.94 -12.34
CA THR A 9 -5.06 9.75 -11.66
C THR A 9 -6.45 9.45 -12.26
N GLY A 10 -6.55 9.38 -13.58
CA GLY A 10 -7.82 9.08 -14.28
C GLY A 10 -8.40 7.71 -13.92
N GLN A 11 -7.55 6.69 -13.78
CA GLN A 11 -7.97 5.33 -13.38
C GLN A 11 -8.52 5.24 -11.95
N ARG A 12 -8.29 6.25 -11.11
CA ARG A 12 -8.74 6.27 -9.70
C ARG A 12 -10.15 6.83 -9.50
N MET A 13 -10.69 7.64 -10.41
CA MET A 13 -11.96 8.36 -10.22
C MET A 13 -13.20 7.46 -10.00
N THR A 14 -13.09 6.16 -10.24
CA THR A 14 -14.17 5.18 -10.06
C THR A 14 -13.87 4.08 -9.04
N ARG A 15 -12.73 4.16 -8.33
CA ARG A 15 -12.26 3.09 -7.44
C ARG A 15 -12.70 3.31 -6.00
N ILE A 16 -12.93 2.19 -5.32
CA ILE A 16 -13.34 2.12 -3.92
C ILE A 16 -12.09 2.24 -3.04
N GLU A 17 -12.22 2.97 -1.94
CA GLU A 17 -11.12 3.11 -0.99
C GLU A 17 -11.06 1.89 -0.07
N TRP A 18 -9.86 1.42 0.27
CA TRP A 18 -9.72 0.23 1.13
C TRP A 18 -10.37 0.41 2.50
N PHE A 19 -10.41 1.65 2.99
CA PHE A 19 -11.03 2.03 4.25
C PHE A 19 -12.57 2.14 4.19
N ASP A 20 -13.20 1.87 3.04
CA ASP A 20 -14.64 1.72 2.95
C ASP A 20 -15.12 0.31 3.33
N PHE A 21 -14.22 -0.69 3.30
CA PHE A 21 -14.58 -2.09 3.54
C PHE A 21 -13.66 -2.84 4.52
N ALA A 22 -12.43 -2.36 4.75
CA ALA A 22 -11.57 -2.91 5.79
C ALA A 22 -11.88 -2.29 7.15
N ASP A 23 -11.64 -3.03 8.23
CA ASP A 23 -11.81 -2.52 9.60
C ASP A 23 -10.62 -1.64 10.00
N VAL A 24 -10.68 -0.37 9.60
CA VAL A 24 -9.64 0.64 9.84
C VAL A 24 -9.28 0.76 11.32
N HIS A 25 -10.26 0.68 12.23
CA HIS A 25 -9.99 0.84 13.66
C HIS A 25 -9.15 -0.33 14.19
N SER A 26 -9.46 -1.56 13.78
CA SER A 26 -8.64 -2.72 14.13
C SER A 26 -7.24 -2.71 13.49
N ILE A 27 -7.09 -2.06 12.34
CA ILE A 27 -5.82 -1.96 11.62
C ILE A 27 -4.94 -0.87 12.24
N LEU A 28 -5.46 0.35 12.36
CA LEU A 28 -4.67 1.55 12.65
C LEU A 28 -4.89 2.14 14.05
N PHE A 29 -6.08 2.00 14.64
CA PHE A 29 -6.47 2.73 15.85
C PHE A 29 -6.69 1.82 17.07
N THR A 30 -5.88 0.78 17.23
CA THR A 30 -5.94 -0.08 18.41
C THR A 30 -5.27 0.59 19.61
N ASN A 31 -5.79 0.36 20.81
CA ASN A 31 -5.28 0.91 22.08
C ASN A 31 -3.91 0.35 22.54
N ASP A 32 -3.05 -0.08 21.61
CA ASP A 32 -1.70 -0.53 21.94
C ASP A 32 -0.84 0.68 22.33
N THR A 33 -0.72 0.89 23.63
CA THR A 33 0.08 1.89 24.35
C THR A 33 1.59 1.75 24.15
N SER A 34 2.05 1.04 23.11
CA SER A 34 3.47 0.74 22.90
C SER A 34 4.26 1.86 22.20
N SER A 35 3.60 2.97 21.85
CA SER A 35 4.23 4.16 21.30
C SER A 35 3.42 5.40 21.68
N ASP A 36 3.67 5.94 22.88
CA ASP A 36 3.24 7.30 23.29
C ASP A 36 3.96 8.42 22.50
N ASP A 37 4.64 8.06 21.41
CA ASP A 37 5.38 8.99 20.58
C ASP A 37 4.48 9.48 19.45
N ASN A 38 3.87 10.63 19.69
CA ASN A 38 3.06 11.37 18.70
C ASN A 38 3.88 11.75 17.44
N ASP A 39 5.20 11.55 17.48
CA ASP A 39 6.11 11.77 16.37
C ASP A 39 6.22 10.57 15.40
N SER A 40 5.68 9.40 15.79
CA SER A 40 5.64 8.18 14.98
C SER A 40 4.66 8.28 13.80
N ALA A 41 4.97 7.58 12.71
CA ALA A 41 4.11 7.57 11.52
C ALA A 41 2.94 6.58 11.70
N LEU A 42 1.72 7.07 11.53
CA LEU A 42 0.50 6.27 11.53
C LEU A 42 0.41 5.44 10.24
N LEU A 43 0.65 6.07 9.09
CA LEU A 43 0.52 5.45 7.79
C LEU A 43 1.58 6.00 6.86
N VAL A 44 2.39 5.10 6.30
CA VAL A 44 3.39 5.40 5.27
C VAL A 44 2.88 4.86 3.94
N ASP A 45 2.50 5.74 3.01
CA ASP A 45 2.06 5.40 1.66
C ASP A 45 3.27 5.40 0.72
N ILE A 46 3.74 4.20 0.36
CA ILE A 46 4.96 3.99 -0.43
C ILE A 46 4.60 3.84 -1.90
N GLY A 47 5.14 4.73 -2.74
CA GLY A 47 4.74 4.82 -4.16
C GLY A 47 3.33 5.42 -4.33
N GLY A 48 2.93 6.31 -3.42
CA GLY A 48 1.57 6.84 -3.36
C GLY A 48 1.21 7.83 -4.48
N GLY A 49 2.15 8.16 -5.36
CA GLY A 49 1.97 9.12 -6.44
C GLY A 49 1.74 10.53 -5.90
N ARG A 50 0.62 11.15 -6.30
CA ARG A 50 0.21 12.49 -5.85
C ARG A 50 -0.49 12.50 -4.48
N GLY A 51 -0.58 11.37 -3.78
CA GLY A 51 -1.10 11.30 -2.40
C GLY A 51 -2.62 11.29 -2.27
N HIS A 52 -3.35 10.92 -3.33
CA HIS A 52 -4.82 10.90 -3.32
C HIS A 52 -5.40 10.03 -2.19
N ASP A 53 -4.82 8.85 -1.96
CA ASP A 53 -5.31 7.89 -0.97
C ASP A 53 -5.15 8.45 0.45
N LEU A 54 -4.00 9.06 0.78
CA LEU A 54 -3.78 9.72 2.06
C LEU A 54 -4.68 10.95 2.26
N GLU A 55 -4.90 11.74 1.21
CA GLU A 55 -5.80 12.89 1.26
C GLU A 55 -7.25 12.46 1.53
N ALA A 56 -7.72 11.39 0.86
CA ALA A 56 -9.04 10.81 1.09
C ALA A 56 -9.17 10.20 2.49
N PHE A 57 -8.17 9.42 2.92
CA PHE A 57 -8.10 8.84 4.27
C PHE A 57 -8.17 9.92 5.36
N ARG A 58 -7.37 10.98 5.23
CA ARG A 58 -7.35 12.12 6.13
C ARG A 58 -8.72 12.83 6.20
N LYS A 59 -9.37 13.05 5.07
CA LYS A 59 -10.72 13.65 5.01
C LYS A 59 -11.78 12.79 5.69
N ARG A 60 -11.61 11.46 5.61
CA ARG A 60 -12.55 10.48 6.17
C ARG A 60 -12.41 10.32 7.69
N PHE A 61 -11.19 10.42 8.23
CA PHE A 61 -10.88 10.23 9.65
C PHE A 61 -10.14 11.43 10.28
N PRO A 62 -10.67 12.66 10.19
CA PRO A 62 -9.94 13.86 10.56
C PRO A 62 -9.67 13.98 12.07
N GLY A 63 -10.51 13.38 12.93
CA GLY A 63 -10.35 13.41 14.38
C GLY A 63 -9.34 12.38 14.87
N GLU A 64 -9.41 11.19 14.32
CA GLU A 64 -8.59 10.03 14.67
C GLU A 64 -7.14 10.24 14.23
N VAL A 65 -6.92 10.73 13.00
CA VAL A 65 -5.56 10.97 12.48
C VAL A 65 -4.81 12.03 13.30
N ARG A 66 -5.49 13.12 13.70
CA ARG A 66 -4.84 14.24 14.44
C ARG A 66 -4.19 13.83 15.76
N GLY A 67 -4.63 12.74 16.37
CA GLY A 67 -4.08 12.23 17.64
C GLY A 67 -3.32 10.92 17.53
N ALA A 68 -3.18 10.34 16.34
CA ALA A 68 -2.68 8.98 16.16
C ALA A 68 -1.31 8.89 15.46
N GLY A 69 -0.79 9.99 14.90
CA GLY A 69 0.54 10.06 14.30
C GLY A 69 0.56 10.68 12.91
N LYS A 70 1.75 10.72 12.29
CA LYS A 70 1.97 11.37 10.98
C LYS A 70 1.47 10.51 9.83
N LEU A 71 0.90 11.15 8.80
CA LEU A 71 0.72 10.54 7.49
C LEU A 71 1.94 10.88 6.63
N VAL A 72 2.60 9.88 6.05
CA VAL A 72 3.82 10.06 5.25
C VAL A 72 3.58 9.54 3.85
N LEU A 73 3.71 10.42 2.85
CA LEU A 73 3.69 10.10 1.44
C LEU A 73 5.12 9.92 0.94
N GLN A 74 5.41 8.77 0.35
CA GLN A 74 6.69 8.45 -0.25
C GLN A 74 6.56 8.20 -1.74
N ASP A 75 7.42 8.82 -2.53
CA ASP A 75 7.58 8.54 -3.96
C ASP A 75 8.94 9.06 -4.45
N LEU A 76 9.28 8.79 -5.71
CA LEU A 76 10.52 9.27 -6.31
C LEU A 76 10.57 10.81 -6.33
N PRO A 77 11.78 11.43 -6.27
CA PRO A 77 11.93 12.88 -6.23
C PRO A 77 11.13 13.65 -7.30
N PRO A 78 11.11 13.21 -8.59
CA PRO A 78 10.34 13.92 -9.61
C PRO A 78 8.82 13.87 -9.38
N VAL A 79 8.30 12.82 -8.74
CA VAL A 79 6.87 12.69 -8.43
C VAL A 79 6.50 13.60 -7.27
N ILE A 80 7.29 13.58 -6.20
CA ILE A 80 7.09 14.48 -5.04
C ILE A 80 7.15 15.95 -5.45
N ALA A 81 8.07 16.31 -6.34
CA ALA A 81 8.20 17.68 -6.86
C ALA A 81 6.99 18.12 -7.72
N ASP A 82 6.27 17.18 -8.35
CA ASP A 82 5.09 17.44 -9.19
C ASP A 82 3.79 17.59 -8.38
N ILE A 83 3.83 17.37 -7.06
CA ILE A 83 2.64 17.48 -6.20
C ILE A 83 2.28 18.95 -5.99
N GLY A 84 1.19 19.38 -6.64
CA GLY A 84 0.56 20.67 -6.40
C GLY A 84 -0.16 20.73 -5.05
N ASP A 85 -1.45 20.36 -5.06
CA ASP A 85 -2.31 20.42 -3.87
C ASP A 85 -2.33 19.10 -3.11
N LEU A 86 -1.82 19.12 -1.88
CA LEU A 86 -1.89 18.04 -0.90
C LEU A 86 -1.83 18.67 0.49
N HIS A 87 -2.68 18.23 1.42
CA HIS A 87 -2.79 18.89 2.71
C HIS A 87 -1.45 18.93 3.46
N GLY A 88 -1.12 20.09 4.04
CA GLY A 88 0.16 20.35 4.71
C GLY A 88 0.51 19.52 5.95
N ASP A 89 -0.39 18.65 6.46
CA ASP A 89 -0.03 17.74 7.56
C ASP A 89 0.38 16.36 7.04
N ILE A 90 0.28 16.13 5.73
CA ILE A 90 0.84 14.95 5.07
C ILE A 90 2.30 15.25 4.76
N VAL A 91 3.20 14.49 5.40
CA VAL A 91 4.64 14.64 5.21
C VAL A 91 5.01 14.05 3.87
N ARG A 92 5.55 14.88 2.97
CA ARG A 92 6.08 14.44 1.68
C ARG A 92 7.54 14.03 1.86
N GLN A 93 7.91 12.83 1.41
CA GLN A 93 9.25 12.30 1.54
C GLN A 93 9.71 11.67 0.23
N GLU A 94 10.83 12.14 -0.30
CA GLU A 94 11.47 11.50 -1.45
C GLU A 94 12.03 10.13 -1.04
N TYR A 95 11.66 9.09 -1.76
CA TYR A 95 12.07 7.73 -1.44
C TYR A 95 12.04 6.81 -2.66
N ASP A 96 13.05 5.94 -2.77
CA ASP A 96 13.10 4.82 -3.69
C ASP A 96 12.94 3.53 -2.87
N PHE A 97 11.87 2.76 -3.13
CA PHE A 97 11.56 1.53 -2.40
C PHE A 97 12.55 0.39 -2.60
N PHE A 98 13.51 0.51 -3.53
CA PHE A 98 14.66 -0.39 -3.64
C PHE A 98 15.80 0.00 -2.69
N THR A 99 15.61 1.01 -1.86
CA THR A 99 16.56 1.44 -0.83
C THR A 99 16.00 1.20 0.57
N PRO A 100 16.83 1.17 1.62
CA PRO A 100 16.36 0.99 3.00
C PRO A 100 15.27 2.00 3.39
N GLN A 101 14.15 1.48 3.93
CA GLN A 101 13.01 2.29 4.34
C GLN A 101 13.39 3.26 5.47
N PRO A 102 13.31 4.59 5.26
CA PRO A 102 13.75 5.59 6.25
C PRO A 102 12.80 5.74 7.45
N VAL A 103 11.50 5.45 7.29
CA VAL A 103 10.51 5.53 8.37
C VAL A 103 10.46 4.20 9.10
N VAL A 104 11.01 4.14 10.31
CA VAL A 104 11.08 2.91 11.13
C VAL A 104 9.97 2.90 12.18
N GLY A 105 9.32 1.75 12.35
CA GLY A 105 8.33 1.51 13.40
C GLY A 105 6.98 2.18 13.15
N ALA A 106 6.63 2.48 11.89
CA ALA A 106 5.31 3.01 11.57
C ALA A 106 4.19 2.02 11.92
N ARG A 107 2.99 2.52 12.19
CA ARG A 107 1.83 1.67 12.49
C ARG A 107 1.42 0.84 11.27
N ALA A 108 1.41 1.43 10.08
CA ALA A 108 1.25 0.69 8.85
C ALA A 108 2.11 1.24 7.70
N TYR A 109 2.57 0.30 6.87
CA TYR A 109 3.18 0.58 5.57
C TYR A 109 2.19 0.14 4.49
N TYR A 110 1.85 1.03 3.58
CA TYR A 110 0.85 0.83 2.54
C TYR A 110 1.48 0.92 1.16
N LEU A 111 1.18 -0.06 0.31
CA LEU A 111 1.56 -0.09 -1.10
C LEU A 111 0.34 -0.42 -1.94
N ARG A 112 0.11 0.35 -3.00
CA ARG A 112 -1.01 0.15 -3.92
C ARG A 112 -0.51 0.12 -5.36
N SER A 113 -0.90 -0.91 -6.11
CA SER A 113 -0.53 -1.03 -7.53
C SER A 113 0.96 -0.84 -7.75
N ILE A 114 1.77 -1.52 -6.92
CA ILE A 114 3.24 -1.51 -6.97
C ILE A 114 3.73 -2.88 -7.40
N PHE A 115 3.31 -3.93 -6.70
CA PHE A 115 3.89 -5.25 -6.88
C PHE A 115 3.47 -5.92 -8.18
N HIS A 116 2.36 -5.49 -8.78
CA HIS A 116 1.95 -6.01 -10.09
C HIS A 116 2.89 -5.61 -11.24
N ASP A 117 3.70 -4.56 -11.07
CA ASP A 117 4.67 -4.09 -12.05
C ASP A 117 6.00 -4.87 -12.00
N TYR A 118 6.18 -5.72 -10.98
CA TYR A 118 7.47 -6.34 -10.69
C TYR A 118 7.41 -7.86 -10.60
N SER A 119 8.50 -8.49 -11.04
CA SER A 119 8.77 -9.90 -10.77
C SER A 119 8.90 -10.17 -9.26
N ASP A 120 8.61 -11.40 -8.83
CA ASP A 120 8.70 -11.79 -7.43
C ASP A 120 10.07 -11.52 -6.78
N ALA A 121 11.16 -11.61 -7.57
CA ALA A 121 12.50 -11.30 -7.07
C ALA A 121 12.63 -9.83 -6.64
N LYS A 122 12.05 -8.92 -7.42
CA LYS A 122 12.01 -7.49 -7.13
C LYS A 122 11.00 -7.15 -6.04
N CYS A 123 9.85 -7.80 -6.02
CA CYS A 123 8.90 -7.68 -4.90
C CYS A 123 9.54 -8.08 -3.57
N ARG A 124 10.33 -9.17 -3.53
CA ARG A 124 11.07 -9.57 -2.33
C ARG A 124 12.10 -8.53 -1.87
N GLU A 125 12.79 -7.87 -2.80
CA GLU A 125 13.74 -6.80 -2.49
C GLU A 125 13.05 -5.63 -1.77
N ILE A 126 11.92 -5.17 -2.32
CA ILE A 126 11.08 -4.13 -1.71
C ILE A 126 10.57 -4.57 -0.33
N LEU A 127 9.97 -5.76 -0.25
CA LEU A 127 9.41 -6.30 1.00
C LEU A 127 10.47 -6.42 2.09
N GLN A 128 11.71 -6.79 1.76
CA GLN A 128 12.81 -6.87 2.74
C GLN A 128 13.14 -5.52 3.36
N HIS A 129 13.07 -4.42 2.61
CA HIS A 129 13.28 -3.08 3.16
C HIS A 129 12.15 -2.68 4.11
N VAL A 130 10.90 -2.97 3.75
CA VAL A 130 9.74 -2.70 4.60
C VAL A 130 9.77 -3.54 5.88
N VAL A 131 10.00 -4.86 5.77
CA VAL A 131 10.07 -5.78 6.92
C VAL A 131 11.14 -5.37 7.94
N LYS A 132 12.28 -4.85 7.47
CA LYS A 132 13.35 -4.34 8.36
C LYS A 132 12.92 -3.10 9.14
N ALA A 133 12.06 -2.26 8.57
CA ALA A 133 11.53 -1.08 9.23
C ALA A 133 10.34 -1.39 10.14
N MET A 134 9.63 -2.50 9.93
CA MET A 134 8.49 -2.92 10.75
C MET A 134 8.88 -3.34 12.18
N LYS A 135 8.13 -2.83 13.17
CA LYS A 135 8.17 -3.26 14.56
C LYS A 135 7.29 -4.53 14.75
N PRO A 136 7.86 -5.68 15.12
CA PRO A 136 7.09 -6.91 15.35
C PRO A 136 5.98 -6.71 16.38
N GLY A 137 4.81 -7.30 16.14
CA GLY A 137 3.63 -7.17 17.00
C GLY A 137 2.93 -5.81 16.97
N TYR A 138 3.42 -4.83 16.20
CA TYR A 138 2.84 -3.49 16.10
C TYR A 138 2.59 -3.05 14.66
N SER A 139 3.62 -3.09 13.82
CA SER A 139 3.54 -2.63 12.43
C SER A 139 2.78 -3.62 11.57
N LYS A 140 1.90 -3.10 10.72
CA LYS A 140 1.20 -3.85 9.69
C LYS A 140 1.72 -3.48 8.30
N LEU A 141 1.71 -4.44 7.38
CA LEU A 141 1.86 -4.22 5.95
C LEU A 141 0.48 -4.30 5.31
N LEU A 142 0.14 -3.32 4.51
CA LEU A 142 -1.10 -3.20 3.76
C LEU A 142 -0.77 -3.17 2.28
N VAL A 143 -1.23 -4.18 1.52
CA VAL A 143 -1.02 -4.25 0.08
C VAL A 143 -2.37 -4.17 -0.61
N PHE A 144 -2.57 -3.16 -1.45
CA PHE A 144 -3.82 -2.95 -2.18
C PHE A 144 -3.63 -3.26 -3.67
N GLU A 145 -4.05 -4.46 -4.05
CA GLU A 145 -3.76 -5.06 -5.36
C GLU A 145 -4.90 -5.99 -5.79
N TRP A 146 -4.84 -6.49 -7.02
CA TRP A 146 -5.72 -7.59 -7.41
C TRP A 146 -5.34 -8.89 -6.69
N VAL A 147 -6.37 -9.59 -6.22
CA VAL A 147 -6.27 -10.93 -5.65
C VAL A 147 -7.12 -11.85 -6.51
N LEU A 148 -6.47 -12.52 -7.46
CA LEU A 148 -7.16 -13.36 -8.43
C LEU A 148 -7.62 -14.67 -7.80
N PRO A 149 -8.78 -15.21 -8.21
CA PRO A 149 -9.14 -16.57 -7.85
C PRO A 149 -8.23 -17.57 -8.57
N ASP A 150 -7.87 -18.68 -7.92
CA ASP A 150 -7.00 -19.70 -8.51
C ASP A 150 -7.61 -20.35 -9.76
N THR A 151 -8.94 -20.33 -9.88
CA THR A 151 -9.67 -20.81 -11.07
C THR A 151 -10.84 -19.89 -11.39
N GLY A 152 -11.17 -19.76 -12.67
CA GLY A 152 -12.34 -18.99 -13.12
C GLY A 152 -12.20 -17.49 -12.89
N SER A 153 -11.00 -16.93 -13.14
CA SER A 153 -10.77 -15.48 -13.08
C SER A 153 -11.69 -14.74 -14.06
N PRO A 154 -12.37 -13.67 -13.64
CA PRO A 154 -13.19 -12.88 -14.55
C PRO A 154 -12.37 -12.25 -15.69
N LEU A 155 -13.04 -11.90 -16.78
CA LEU A 155 -12.38 -11.46 -18.01
C LEU A 155 -11.53 -10.19 -17.80
N TYR A 156 -12.04 -9.22 -17.06
CA TYR A 156 -11.34 -7.94 -16.85
C TYR A 156 -9.99 -8.10 -16.12
N PRO A 157 -9.89 -8.71 -14.93
CA PRO A 157 -8.61 -8.95 -14.28
C PRO A 157 -7.67 -9.86 -15.10
N ALA A 158 -8.21 -10.83 -15.85
CA ALA A 158 -7.38 -11.65 -16.74
C ALA A 158 -6.77 -10.83 -17.89
N LEU A 159 -7.51 -9.86 -18.46
CA LEU A 159 -6.97 -8.94 -19.47
C LEU A 159 -5.95 -7.98 -18.87
N LEU A 160 -6.15 -7.51 -17.63
CA LEU A 160 -5.16 -6.70 -16.92
C LEU A 160 -3.85 -7.47 -16.72
N ASP A 161 -3.91 -8.74 -16.32
CA ASP A 161 -2.73 -9.58 -16.15
C ASP A 161 -1.92 -9.74 -17.45
N ILE A 162 -2.61 -9.92 -18.59
CA ILE A 162 -1.96 -9.93 -19.91
C ILE A 162 -1.25 -8.59 -20.20
N ASN A 163 -1.85 -7.46 -19.82
CA ASN A 163 -1.20 -6.15 -19.96
C ASN A 163 0.02 -6.03 -19.04
N MET A 164 -0.06 -6.53 -17.81
CA MET A 164 1.07 -6.51 -16.87
C MET A 164 2.25 -7.32 -17.39
N MET A 165 1.98 -8.51 -17.93
CA MET A 165 2.98 -9.33 -18.61
C MET A 165 3.60 -8.62 -19.82
N ALA A 166 2.77 -8.00 -20.67
CA ALA A 166 3.23 -7.39 -21.91
C ALA A 166 4.02 -6.08 -21.71
N LEU A 167 3.67 -5.27 -20.70
CA LEU A 167 4.20 -3.93 -20.54
C LEU A 167 5.27 -3.82 -19.44
N PHE A 168 5.16 -4.63 -18.38
CA PHE A 168 5.97 -4.47 -17.18
C PHE A 168 6.79 -5.72 -16.83
N SER A 169 6.64 -6.83 -17.59
CA SER A 169 7.11 -8.15 -17.16
C SER A 169 6.63 -8.49 -15.73
N GLY A 170 5.45 -7.98 -15.42
CA GLY A 170 4.76 -8.10 -14.15
C GLY A 170 3.65 -9.15 -14.23
N MET A 171 2.89 -9.28 -13.15
CA MET A 171 1.75 -10.18 -13.08
C MET A 171 0.79 -9.76 -11.98
N GLU A 172 -0.49 -10.00 -12.22
CA GLU A 172 -1.48 -10.06 -11.17
C GLU A 172 -1.38 -11.42 -10.46
N ARG A 173 -1.61 -11.44 -9.15
CA ARG A 173 -1.34 -12.64 -8.32
C ARG A 173 -2.61 -13.22 -7.73
N THR A 174 -2.64 -14.55 -7.64
CA THR A 174 -3.67 -15.27 -6.90
C THR A 174 -3.42 -15.23 -5.40
N GLU A 175 -4.40 -15.63 -4.59
CA GLU A 175 -4.25 -15.73 -3.13
C GLU A 175 -3.05 -16.61 -2.74
N ILE A 176 -2.87 -17.76 -3.41
CA ILE A 176 -1.75 -18.68 -3.15
C ILE A 176 -0.41 -17.99 -3.43
N GLN A 177 -0.30 -17.31 -4.57
CA GLN A 177 0.92 -16.59 -4.95
C GLN A 177 1.24 -15.45 -3.98
N TRP A 178 0.22 -14.73 -3.51
CA TRP A 178 0.39 -13.71 -2.47
C TRP A 178 0.93 -14.30 -1.17
N ARG A 179 0.37 -15.43 -0.71
CA ARG A 179 0.84 -16.15 0.49
C ARG A 179 2.29 -16.60 0.35
N GLU A 180 2.67 -17.13 -0.80
CA GLU A 180 4.06 -17.54 -1.07
C GLU A 180 5.02 -16.35 -1.10
N LEU A 181 4.68 -15.28 -1.81
CA LEU A 181 5.51 -14.09 -1.93
C LEU A 181 5.74 -13.42 -0.57
N LEU A 182 4.67 -13.06 0.14
CA LEU A 182 4.74 -12.43 1.46
C LEU A 182 5.38 -13.38 2.48
N GLY A 183 5.02 -14.66 2.44
CA GLY A 183 5.59 -15.71 3.27
C GLY A 183 7.12 -15.81 3.15
N SER A 184 7.63 -15.76 1.92
CA SER A 184 9.07 -15.81 1.61
C SER A 184 9.86 -14.59 2.12
N ALA A 185 9.18 -13.47 2.35
CA ALA A 185 9.77 -12.25 2.90
C ALA A 185 9.71 -12.17 4.45
N GLY A 186 9.20 -13.22 5.12
CA GLY A 186 9.04 -13.24 6.57
C GLY A 186 7.77 -12.55 7.07
N LEU A 187 6.76 -12.43 6.20
CA LEU A 187 5.46 -11.89 6.55
C LEU A 187 4.42 -13.01 6.69
N GLU A 188 3.43 -12.79 7.53
CA GLU A 188 2.25 -13.62 7.70
C GLU A 188 1.01 -12.82 7.31
N ILE A 189 0.19 -13.36 6.41
CA ILE A 189 -1.06 -12.73 6.01
C ILE A 189 -2.12 -13.00 7.07
N VAL A 190 -2.61 -11.93 7.68
CA VAL A 190 -3.70 -11.95 8.66
C VAL A 190 -5.04 -12.11 7.96
N LYS A 191 -5.27 -11.30 6.91
CA LYS A 191 -6.57 -11.27 6.24
C LYS A 191 -6.49 -10.72 4.82
N PHE A 192 -7.34 -11.27 3.96
CA PHE A 192 -7.71 -10.67 2.68
C PHE A 192 -9.05 -9.97 2.85
N TRP A 193 -9.08 -8.67 2.59
CA TRP A 193 -10.29 -7.86 2.59
C TRP A 193 -10.70 -7.66 1.13
N THR A 194 -11.84 -8.21 0.73
CA THR A 194 -12.33 -8.15 -0.67
C THR A 194 -13.82 -7.87 -0.69
N ILE A 195 -14.28 -7.06 -1.65
CA ILE A 195 -15.70 -6.71 -1.84
C ILE A 195 -16.35 -7.44 -3.03
N GLY A 196 -15.57 -8.20 -3.81
CA GLY A 196 -16.02 -8.94 -4.97
C GLY A 196 -14.85 -9.61 -5.70
N LYS A 197 -15.16 -10.35 -6.77
CA LYS A 197 -14.15 -11.05 -7.59
C LYS A 197 -13.57 -10.18 -8.72
N GLU A 198 -14.15 -9.00 -8.95
CA GLU A 198 -13.78 -8.06 -10.03
C GLU A 198 -13.29 -6.73 -9.47
N THR A 199 -12.73 -6.74 -8.26
CA THR A 199 -12.21 -5.55 -7.60
C THR A 199 -10.86 -5.84 -6.98
N GLU A 200 -10.05 -4.80 -6.84
CA GLU A 200 -8.87 -4.83 -5.97
C GLU A 200 -9.26 -5.18 -4.53
N GLY A 201 -8.33 -5.77 -3.80
CA GLY A 201 -8.49 -6.13 -2.40
C GLY A 201 -7.34 -5.58 -1.56
N LEU A 202 -7.57 -5.51 -0.25
CA LEU A 202 -6.53 -5.17 0.72
C LEU A 202 -6.01 -6.45 1.37
N ILE A 203 -4.72 -6.69 1.26
CA ILE A 203 -4.00 -7.76 1.95
C ILE A 203 -3.39 -7.16 3.21
N GLU A 204 -3.83 -7.63 4.37
CA GLU A 204 -3.27 -7.27 5.66
C GLU A 204 -2.27 -8.33 6.09
N ALA A 205 -1.01 -7.94 6.30
CA ALA A 205 0.06 -8.81 6.74
C ALA A 205 0.84 -8.22 7.92
N VAL A 206 1.45 -9.11 8.71
CA VAL A 206 2.31 -8.76 9.84
C VAL A 206 3.66 -9.45 9.71
N ARG A 207 4.67 -8.90 10.38
CA ARG A 207 5.98 -9.53 10.46
C ARG A 207 5.94 -10.73 11.39
N LYS A 208 6.48 -11.87 10.93
CA LYS A 208 6.70 -13.10 11.73
C LYS A 208 7.75 -12.90 12.82
#